data_AF-A0A0K1EIC1-F1
#
_entry.id   AF-A0A0K1EIC1-F1
#
_cell.length_a   1.000
_cell.length_b   1.000
_cell.length_c   1.000
_cell.angle_alpha   90.00
_cell.angle_beta   90.00
_cell.angle_gamma   90.00
#
_symmetry.space_group_name_H-M   'P 1'
#
loop_
_entity.id
_entity.type
_entity.pdbx_description
1 polymer ?
#
loop_
_entity_poly.entity_id
_entity_poly.type
_entity_poly.pdbx_seq_one_letter_code
_entity_poly.pdbx_strand_id
1 'polypeptide(L)'
;MLVRRTLPFIALSSTLWLLGCGEVRVVDARSGEQDDHVPPSPPSGPCQLTFALPFGGVGRGLEVSNDGRTVSSLSATEMLQGSVGRVGGRWYFEVTVDTLADGVWWAQNIGIGTPDGIRTMGGSSGGLSALLNSGGSLMPGFGSPEPFFGEAFGTGDVIGVAADLDEGRVFFSRNGVWLNAGDPLQGTRGVPIIVLPGVDAYYPAVGVSEGDTLTINLSGDFVHAIPAGYAPFAAGLTGDEDGHCIDVGAGGMPASPAPVQATCSAAYEFTSYAAPQGSGEELHVVGIYEPSTGVGGQVDVHIERSGDMTLALTAYVATSFRVTVAPGANLGRIVLSSYEPSSVDAPLGVTVSSHVFEGNGRYLGGGFEWPSSETSELISAVEEETELKLSSFSGCYAGSQFTLTN
;
A
#
# COMPACT_ATOMS: atom_id res chain seq x y z
N MET A 1 -13.68 -47.13 43.69
CA MET A 1 -14.88 -47.82 43.18
C MET A 1 -16.04 -46.83 43.21
N LEU A 2 -16.98 -46.88 42.25
CA LEU A 2 -18.10 -45.96 41.96
C LEU A 2 -18.75 -45.26 43.22
N VAL A 3 -19.39 -44.08 43.15
CA VAL A 3 -20.49 -43.65 42.23
C VAL A 3 -20.53 -42.10 42.08
N ARG A 4 -21.06 -41.61 40.94
CA ARG A 4 -21.45 -40.21 40.65
C ARG A 4 -22.35 -39.56 41.72
N ARG A 5 -22.37 -38.22 41.79
CA ARG A 5 -23.63 -37.47 41.96
C ARG A 5 -23.59 -36.09 41.29
N THR A 6 -24.58 -35.85 40.44
CA THR A 6 -24.92 -34.60 39.75
C THR A 6 -25.62 -33.62 40.69
N LEU A 7 -25.49 -32.32 40.42
CA LEU A 7 -26.39 -31.26 40.87
C LEU A 7 -26.68 -30.32 39.68
N PRO A 8 -27.88 -29.70 39.59
CA PRO A 8 -28.42 -29.20 38.32
C PRO A 8 -28.23 -27.70 38.07
N PHE A 9 -28.33 -27.30 36.80
CA PHE A 9 -28.59 -25.93 36.38
C PHE A 9 -29.95 -25.44 36.89
N ILE A 10 -30.02 -24.19 37.35
CA ILE A 10 -31.26 -23.48 37.64
C ILE A 10 -31.66 -22.70 36.38
N ALA A 11 -32.85 -22.98 35.85
CA ALA A 11 -33.50 -22.14 34.85
C ALA A 11 -34.49 -21.19 35.55
N LEU A 12 -34.43 -19.90 35.24
CA LEU A 12 -35.55 -18.98 35.42
C LEU A 12 -36.04 -18.52 34.05
N SER A 13 -37.35 -18.53 33.86
CA SER A 13 -38.04 -18.09 32.65
C SER A 13 -39.24 -17.23 33.02
N SER A 14 -39.27 -15.99 32.52
CA SER A 14 -40.39 -15.05 32.40
C SER A 14 -39.95 -14.02 31.33
N THR A 15 -40.35 -14.00 30.05
CA THR A 15 -41.67 -13.63 29.46
C THR A 15 -42.40 -12.48 30.19
N LEU A 16 -43.01 -11.47 29.55
CA LEU A 16 -43.32 -11.15 28.14
C LEU A 16 -43.35 -9.59 28.01
N TRP A 17 -43.07 -8.89 26.91
CA TRP A 17 -43.67 -8.92 25.55
C TRP A 17 -42.70 -8.38 24.45
N LEU A 18 -43.21 -8.01 23.27
CA LEU A 18 -42.47 -7.58 22.08
C LEU A 18 -42.76 -6.12 21.67
N LEU A 19 -41.82 -5.51 20.92
CA LEU A 19 -42.06 -4.95 19.57
C LEU A 19 -40.71 -4.62 18.88
N GLY A 20 -40.52 -5.05 17.62
CA GLY A 20 -39.33 -4.77 16.80
C GLY A 20 -38.51 -6.02 16.45
N CYS A 21 -38.40 -6.35 15.17
CA CYS A 21 -37.86 -7.64 14.69
C CYS A 21 -36.34 -7.64 14.48
N GLY A 22 -35.71 -8.75 14.87
CA GLY A 22 -34.36 -9.16 14.47
C GLY A 22 -34.15 -10.64 14.82
N GLU A 23 -33.88 -11.50 13.83
CA GLU A 23 -33.80 -12.95 14.03
C GLU A 23 -32.43 -13.33 14.62
N VAL A 24 -32.38 -13.64 15.92
CA VAL A 24 -31.15 -14.14 16.57
C VAL A 24 -31.01 -15.63 16.29
N ARG A 25 -30.19 -15.99 15.29
CA ARG A 25 -29.75 -17.37 15.07
C ARG A 25 -28.57 -17.70 15.98
N VAL A 26 -28.82 -18.53 16.99
CA VAL A 26 -27.76 -19.23 17.73
C VAL A 26 -27.30 -20.40 16.87
N VAL A 27 -26.07 -20.34 16.36
CA VAL A 27 -25.44 -21.48 15.68
C VAL A 27 -24.84 -22.39 16.76
N ASP A 28 -25.54 -23.46 17.10
CA ASP A 28 -25.01 -24.51 17.97
C ASP A 28 -24.08 -25.43 17.16
N ALA A 29 -22.89 -25.70 17.68
CA ALA A 29 -21.83 -26.36 16.93
C ALA A 29 -21.87 -27.88 17.10
N ARG A 30 -22.62 -28.60 16.24
CA ARG A 30 -22.33 -30.01 15.88
C ARG A 30 -23.20 -30.59 14.76
N SER A 31 -22.62 -31.64 14.16
CA SER A 31 -23.13 -32.52 13.08
C SER A 31 -23.27 -31.85 11.72
N GLY A 32 -22.60 -32.43 10.72
CA GLY A 32 -22.59 -31.95 9.36
C GLY A 32 -23.47 -32.78 8.44
N GLU A 33 -23.92 -32.13 7.38
CA GLU A 33 -24.49 -32.74 6.18
C GLU A 33 -23.89 -31.96 5.00
N GLN A 34 -23.50 -32.68 3.94
CA GLN A 34 -22.78 -32.11 2.80
C GLN A 34 -23.81 -31.57 1.81
N ASP A 35 -23.95 -30.24 1.74
CA ASP A 35 -24.81 -29.56 0.79
C ASP A 35 -23.98 -29.04 -0.38
N ASP A 36 -24.33 -29.44 -1.61
CA ASP A 36 -23.66 -29.04 -2.86
C ASP A 36 -24.06 -27.61 -3.28
N HIS A 37 -24.05 -26.68 -2.33
CA HIS A 37 -24.18 -25.27 -2.60
C HIS A 37 -22.85 -24.73 -3.15
N VAL A 38 -22.81 -24.55 -4.47
CA VAL A 38 -21.90 -23.57 -5.09
C VAL A 38 -22.07 -22.27 -4.32
N PRO A 39 -21.03 -21.72 -3.66
CA PRO A 39 -21.18 -20.50 -2.90
C PRO A 39 -21.69 -19.40 -3.85
N PRO A 40 -22.65 -18.56 -3.43
CA PRO A 40 -23.04 -17.43 -4.25
C PRO A 40 -21.79 -16.60 -4.55
N SER A 41 -21.56 -16.28 -5.83
CA SER A 41 -20.51 -15.35 -6.21
C SER A 41 -20.62 -14.10 -5.32
N PRO A 42 -19.51 -13.59 -4.76
CA PRO A 42 -19.57 -12.43 -3.88
C PRO A 42 -20.26 -11.27 -4.62
N PRO A 43 -21.14 -10.52 -3.96
CA PRO A 43 -21.86 -9.44 -4.61
C PRO A 43 -20.85 -8.37 -5.03
N SER A 44 -20.71 -8.16 -6.34
CA SER A 44 -19.92 -7.08 -6.93
C SER A 44 -20.59 -5.72 -6.62
N GLY A 45 -20.40 -5.26 -5.39
CA GLY A 45 -20.89 -3.98 -4.90
C GLY A 45 -19.99 -2.81 -5.31
N PRO A 46 -20.50 -1.56 -5.28
CA PRO A 46 -19.63 -0.39 -5.34
C PRO A 46 -18.72 -0.39 -4.11
N CYS A 47 -17.43 -0.15 -4.31
CA CYS A 47 -16.49 -0.30 -3.22
C CYS A 47 -16.72 0.70 -2.06
N GLN A 48 -16.58 0.22 -0.82
CA GLN A 48 -16.74 0.97 0.42
C GLN A 48 -15.39 1.55 0.88
N LEU A 49 -15.26 2.87 0.84
CA LEU A 49 -14.08 3.59 1.31
C LEU A 49 -14.12 3.79 2.83
N THR A 50 -13.36 2.99 3.57
CA THR A 50 -13.21 3.10 5.03
C THR A 50 -11.87 3.68 5.44
N PHE A 51 -11.80 4.30 6.61
CA PHE A 51 -10.56 4.47 7.35
C PHE A 51 -10.05 3.13 7.92
N ALA A 52 -8.73 3.02 8.05
CA ALA A 52 -8.02 1.96 8.74
C ALA A 52 -6.79 2.53 9.48
N LEU A 53 -6.29 1.82 10.50
CA LEU A 53 -4.94 2.06 11.00
C LEU A 53 -3.90 1.66 9.92
N PRO A 54 -2.73 2.32 9.82
CA PRO A 54 -1.72 2.01 8.81
C PRO A 54 -1.21 0.56 8.75
N PHE A 55 -1.44 -0.23 9.81
CA PHE A 55 -1.10 -1.66 9.88
C PHE A 55 -2.28 -2.53 10.37
N GLY A 56 -3.52 -2.09 10.08
CA GLY A 56 -4.73 -2.89 10.24
C GLY A 56 -5.57 -2.62 11.50
N GLY A 57 -6.89 -2.74 11.35
CA GLY A 57 -7.88 -2.56 12.41
C GLY A 57 -8.28 -1.10 12.67
N VAL A 58 -9.10 -0.91 13.71
CA VAL A 58 -9.40 0.39 14.33
C VAL A 58 -8.87 0.39 15.77
N GLY A 59 -8.27 1.51 16.18
CA GLY A 59 -7.72 1.68 17.53
C GLY A 59 -8.79 1.52 18.62
N ARG A 60 -8.44 0.92 19.76
CA ARG A 60 -9.38 0.81 20.90
C ARG A 60 -9.64 2.21 21.44
N GLY A 61 -10.87 2.71 21.27
CA GLY A 61 -11.23 4.09 21.61
C GLY A 61 -11.52 4.99 20.40
N LEU A 62 -11.55 4.43 19.18
CA LEU A 62 -12.09 5.07 17.99
C LEU A 62 -13.43 4.45 17.58
N GLU A 63 -14.32 5.27 17.02
CA GLU A 63 -15.54 4.86 16.35
C GLU A 63 -15.49 5.30 14.88
N VAL A 64 -15.87 4.41 13.96
CA VAL A 64 -15.98 4.70 12.52
C VAL A 64 -17.43 4.52 12.10
N SER A 65 -17.98 5.52 11.41
CA SER A 65 -19.38 5.60 10.99
C SER A 65 -19.50 6.18 9.58
N ASN A 66 -20.74 6.46 9.13
CA ASN A 66 -21.01 7.08 7.83
C ASN A 66 -20.36 6.33 6.64
N ASP A 67 -20.64 5.03 6.56
CA ASP A 67 -20.08 4.09 5.56
C ASP A 67 -18.53 4.13 5.47
N GLY A 68 -17.87 4.28 6.63
CA GLY A 68 -16.40 4.29 6.74
C GLY A 68 -15.74 5.68 6.68
N ARG A 69 -16.52 6.74 6.44
CA ARG A 69 -16.03 8.09 6.12
C ARG A 69 -15.89 9.03 7.30
N THR A 70 -16.53 8.75 8.44
CA THR A 70 -16.46 9.59 9.64
C THR A 70 -15.75 8.83 10.74
N VAL A 71 -14.69 9.42 11.30
CA VAL A 71 -13.98 8.89 12.47
C VAL A 71 -14.18 9.81 13.66
N SER A 72 -14.59 9.24 14.79
CA SER A 72 -14.75 9.92 16.09
C SER A 72 -13.79 9.29 17.10
N SER A 73 -13.02 10.10 17.82
CA SER A 73 -12.19 9.60 18.91
C SER A 73 -12.90 9.74 20.25
N LEU A 74 -13.13 8.60 20.90
CA LEU A 74 -13.76 8.51 22.22
C LEU A 74 -12.73 8.57 23.36
N SER A 75 -11.51 8.07 23.13
CA SER A 75 -10.45 8.00 24.15
C SER A 75 -9.05 7.68 23.58
N ALA A 76 -8.79 8.03 22.31
CA ALA A 76 -7.56 7.65 21.62
C ALA A 76 -6.89 8.86 20.93
N THR A 77 -5.59 8.75 20.66
CA THR A 77 -4.84 9.73 19.88
C THR A 77 -4.03 8.98 18.84
N GLU A 78 -4.48 9.01 17.59
CA GLU A 78 -4.06 8.09 16.53
C GLU A 78 -4.03 8.77 15.16
N MET A 79 -3.14 8.30 14.29
CA MET A 79 -3.16 8.58 12.85
C MET A 79 -3.87 7.44 12.12
N LEU A 80 -4.86 7.77 11.29
CA LEU A 80 -5.54 6.86 10.39
C LEU A 80 -5.22 7.19 8.94
N GLN A 81 -5.31 6.18 8.09
CA GLN A 81 -5.24 6.31 6.65
C GLN A 81 -6.52 5.80 5.98
N GLY A 82 -6.80 6.24 4.76
CA GLY A 82 -7.80 5.61 3.91
C GLY A 82 -7.42 4.17 3.56
N SER A 83 -8.41 3.38 3.18
CA SER A 83 -8.23 1.99 2.71
C SER A 83 -7.55 1.87 1.34
N VAL A 84 -7.24 2.99 0.67
CA VAL A 84 -6.73 3.06 -0.71
C VAL A 84 -5.71 4.16 -0.85
N GLY A 85 -4.61 3.84 -1.53
CA GLY A 85 -3.58 4.80 -1.90
C GLY A 85 -3.55 5.04 -3.41
N ARG A 86 -2.84 6.09 -3.82
CA ARG A 86 -2.53 6.42 -5.22
C ARG A 86 -1.02 6.55 -5.37
N VAL A 87 -0.42 6.09 -6.47
CA VAL A 87 1.05 6.21 -6.68
C VAL A 87 1.44 7.25 -7.76
N GLY A 88 0.45 7.81 -8.46
CA GLY A 88 0.62 8.79 -9.55
C GLY A 88 -0.72 9.44 -9.87
N GLY A 89 -0.73 10.50 -10.67
CA GLY A 89 -1.92 11.29 -11.01
C GLY A 89 -2.23 12.45 -10.07
N ARG A 90 -3.29 13.20 -10.41
CA ARG A 90 -3.72 14.42 -9.73
C ARG A 90 -5.06 14.23 -9.03
N TRP A 91 -5.04 14.20 -7.71
CA TRP A 91 -6.19 13.80 -6.88
C TRP A 91 -6.61 14.88 -5.90
N TYR A 92 -7.90 14.96 -5.63
CA TYR A 92 -8.49 15.90 -4.68
C TYR A 92 -9.47 15.22 -3.73
N PHE A 93 -9.42 15.62 -2.47
CA PHE A 93 -10.40 15.27 -1.46
C PHE A 93 -10.60 16.40 -0.44
N GLU A 94 -11.68 16.30 0.33
CA GLU A 94 -11.98 17.23 1.42
C GLU A 94 -12.08 16.46 2.74
N VAL A 95 -11.69 17.11 3.84
CA VAL A 95 -11.96 16.66 5.22
C VAL A 95 -12.73 17.77 5.93
N THR A 96 -13.94 17.46 6.37
CA THR A 96 -14.75 18.31 7.25
C THR A 96 -14.33 18.08 8.69
N VAL A 97 -14.08 19.17 9.42
CA VAL A 97 -13.77 19.14 10.85
C VAL A 97 -15.07 19.23 11.64
N ASP A 98 -15.74 18.10 11.88
CA ASP A 98 -17.04 18.07 12.58
C ASP A 98 -16.93 18.44 14.06
N THR A 99 -15.82 18.06 14.70
CA THR A 99 -15.47 18.48 16.07
C THR A 99 -13.96 18.44 16.24
N LEU A 100 -13.39 19.46 16.88
CA LEU A 100 -11.98 19.51 17.26
C LEU A 100 -11.83 19.91 18.73
N ALA A 101 -11.11 19.09 19.50
CA ALA A 101 -10.78 19.33 20.89
C ALA A 101 -9.59 20.29 21.03
N ASP A 102 -9.61 21.15 22.05
CA ASP A 102 -8.56 22.15 22.25
C ASP A 102 -7.21 21.52 22.67
N GLY A 103 -6.13 21.91 21.98
CA GLY A 103 -4.76 21.82 22.52
C GLY A 103 -3.89 20.63 22.08
N VAL A 104 -4.36 19.75 21.20
CA VAL A 104 -3.59 18.56 20.72
C VAL A 104 -3.07 18.71 19.29
N TRP A 105 -2.54 19.90 18.98
CA TRP A 105 -2.07 20.31 17.65
C TRP A 105 -1.02 19.41 17.01
N TRP A 106 -0.31 18.57 17.76
CA TRP A 106 0.69 17.64 17.23
C TRP A 106 0.08 16.35 16.69
N ALA A 107 -1.12 15.97 17.13
CA ALA A 107 -1.83 14.78 16.69
C ALA A 107 -2.97 15.09 15.69
N GLN A 108 -3.55 16.29 15.77
CA GLN A 108 -4.62 16.76 14.90
C GLN A 108 -4.08 17.16 13.53
N ASN A 109 -4.08 16.21 12.59
CA ASN A 109 -3.41 16.31 11.31
C ASN A 109 -4.34 15.95 10.15
N ILE A 110 -4.24 16.64 9.02
CA ILE A 110 -4.97 16.32 7.79
C ILE A 110 -3.98 16.35 6.63
N GLY A 111 -4.00 15.35 5.75
CA GLY A 111 -3.15 15.36 4.56
C GLY A 111 -3.04 14.01 3.89
N ILE A 112 -1.87 13.71 3.33
CA ILE A 112 -1.63 12.52 2.52
C ILE A 112 -0.19 12.01 2.73
N GLY A 113 0.02 10.70 2.68
CA GLY A 113 1.36 10.11 2.80
C GLY A 113 1.38 8.61 2.56
N THR A 114 2.56 8.03 2.51
CA THR A 114 2.73 6.57 2.61
C THR A 114 2.39 6.10 4.03
N PRO A 115 2.12 4.81 4.28
CA PRO A 115 1.84 4.29 5.62
C PRO A 115 2.95 4.62 6.64
N ASP A 116 4.22 4.59 6.24
CA ASP A 116 5.33 5.03 7.10
C ASP A 116 5.37 6.56 7.29
N GLY A 117 5.09 7.33 6.23
CA GLY A 117 4.92 8.78 6.29
C GLY A 117 3.87 9.20 7.32
N ILE A 118 2.71 8.55 7.29
CA ILE A 118 1.58 8.74 8.19
C ILE A 118 1.93 8.29 9.61
N ARG A 119 2.46 7.06 9.78
CA ARG A 119 2.86 6.48 11.08
C ARG A 119 3.86 7.35 11.83
N THR A 120 4.81 7.94 11.12
CA THR A 120 5.87 8.78 11.71
C THR A 120 5.45 10.25 11.87
N MET A 121 4.24 10.62 11.44
CA MET A 121 3.77 12.02 11.33
C MET A 121 4.79 12.89 10.56
N GLY A 122 5.38 12.33 9.51
CA GLY A 122 6.50 12.90 8.76
C GLY A 122 7.87 12.86 9.46
N GLY A 123 7.92 12.82 10.80
CA GLY A 123 9.11 13.13 11.60
C GLY A 123 10.36 12.26 11.39
N SER A 124 10.24 11.11 10.72
CA SER A 124 11.36 10.20 10.40
C SER A 124 11.45 9.83 8.93
N SER A 125 10.46 10.19 8.13
CA SER A 125 10.17 9.62 6.80
C SER A 125 10.52 10.54 5.64
N GLY A 126 11.26 11.62 5.88
CA GLY A 126 12.08 12.29 4.86
C GLY A 126 11.35 12.85 3.63
N GLY A 127 10.04 13.13 3.72
CA GLY A 127 9.24 13.69 2.61
C GLY A 127 8.15 12.75 2.07
N LEU A 128 7.93 11.58 2.68
CA LEU A 128 6.90 10.62 2.30
C LEU A 128 5.48 10.95 2.79
N SER A 129 5.27 12.17 3.30
CA SER A 129 3.95 12.68 3.66
C SER A 129 3.94 14.20 3.65
N ALA A 130 2.77 14.78 3.36
CA ALA A 130 2.45 16.16 3.68
C ALA A 130 1.23 16.14 4.61
N LEU A 131 1.41 16.62 5.84
CA LEU A 131 0.39 16.64 6.89
C LEU A 131 0.29 18.07 7.45
N LEU A 132 -0.86 18.70 7.27
CA LEU A 132 -1.20 20.00 7.86
C LEU A 132 -1.82 19.77 9.24
N ASN A 133 -1.25 20.42 10.26
CA ASN A 133 -1.77 20.33 11.62
C ASN A 133 -2.79 21.42 11.95
N SER A 134 -3.59 21.23 13.01
CA SER A 134 -4.64 22.19 13.41
C SER A 134 -4.12 23.59 13.75
N GLY A 135 -2.84 23.71 14.10
CA GLY A 135 -2.14 24.99 14.28
C GLY A 135 -1.78 25.72 12.98
N GLY A 136 -2.07 25.16 11.81
CA GLY A 136 -1.73 25.72 10.50
C GLY A 136 -0.28 25.51 10.08
N SER A 137 0.47 24.67 10.79
CA SER A 137 1.84 24.29 10.44
C SER A 137 1.87 22.93 9.77
N LEU A 138 2.91 22.67 8.97
CA LEU A 138 3.19 21.31 8.53
C LEU A 138 3.83 20.53 9.67
N MET A 139 3.43 19.27 9.84
CA MET A 139 4.22 18.32 10.62
C MET A 139 5.58 18.09 9.94
N PRO A 140 6.64 17.76 10.70
CA PRO A 140 8.02 17.80 10.22
C PRO A 140 8.40 16.62 9.28
N GLY A 141 7.73 16.52 8.13
CA GLY A 141 8.08 15.60 7.04
C GLY A 141 9.34 16.01 6.28
N PHE A 142 9.62 17.31 6.20
CA PHE A 142 10.80 17.85 5.55
C PHE A 142 11.21 19.16 6.23
N GLY A 143 12.51 19.44 6.28
CA GLY A 143 12.98 20.81 6.44
C GLY A 143 12.71 21.57 5.14
N SER A 144 11.47 22.00 4.93
CA SER A 144 11.06 22.68 3.70
C SER A 144 12.00 23.86 3.44
N PRO A 145 12.66 23.94 2.27
CA PRO A 145 13.53 25.07 1.94
C PRO A 145 12.74 26.38 1.80
N GLU A 146 11.44 26.27 1.55
CA GLU A 146 10.47 27.37 1.50
C GLU A 146 9.63 27.38 2.80
N PRO A 147 9.47 28.51 3.51
CA PRO A 147 8.57 28.59 4.64
C PRO A 147 7.11 28.39 4.19
N PHE A 148 6.41 27.44 4.80
CA PHE A 148 4.98 27.23 4.58
C PHE A 148 4.15 28.17 5.44
N PHE A 149 3.33 29.02 4.82
CA PHE A 149 2.42 29.93 5.50
C PHE A 149 0.99 29.39 5.50
N GLY A 150 0.66 28.53 6.46
CA GLY A 150 -0.71 28.06 6.70
C GLY A 150 -1.46 28.90 7.74
N GLU A 151 -2.70 28.50 8.00
CA GLU A 151 -3.58 29.10 9.00
C GLU A 151 -4.20 28.01 9.88
N ALA A 152 -4.40 28.29 11.17
CA ALA A 152 -5.02 27.36 12.09
C ALA A 152 -6.49 27.11 11.74
N PHE A 153 -6.92 25.85 11.79
CA PHE A 153 -8.29 25.39 11.51
C PHE A 153 -8.98 24.84 12.76
N GLY A 154 -10.30 24.72 12.71
CA GLY A 154 -11.12 24.20 13.80
C GLY A 154 -12.49 23.70 13.36
N THR A 155 -13.35 23.40 14.33
CA THR A 155 -14.71 22.90 14.13
C THR A 155 -15.49 23.74 13.10
N GLY A 156 -16.01 23.07 12.07
CA GLY A 156 -16.79 23.65 10.97
C GLY A 156 -15.96 24.04 9.74
N ASP A 157 -14.64 23.99 9.78
CA ASP A 157 -13.80 24.17 8.59
C ASP A 157 -13.82 22.93 7.67
N VAL A 158 -13.70 23.16 6.38
CA VAL A 158 -13.42 22.14 5.36
C VAL A 158 -12.00 22.31 4.86
N ILE A 159 -11.17 21.28 5.02
CA ILE A 159 -9.79 21.24 4.54
C ILE A 159 -9.74 20.45 3.23
N GLY A 160 -9.49 21.14 2.13
CA GLY A 160 -9.32 20.51 0.81
C GLY A 160 -7.86 20.20 0.55
N VAL A 161 -7.55 18.95 0.18
CA VAL A 161 -6.21 18.46 -0.14
C VAL A 161 -6.13 18.14 -1.62
N ALA A 162 -5.26 18.83 -2.35
CA ALA A 162 -4.93 18.51 -3.74
C ALA A 162 -3.53 17.90 -3.80
N ALA A 163 -3.42 16.65 -4.24
CA ALA A 163 -2.15 15.93 -4.39
C ALA A 163 -1.85 15.74 -5.88
N ASP A 164 -0.80 16.41 -6.35
CA ASP A 164 -0.16 16.15 -7.64
C ASP A 164 0.97 15.15 -7.40
N LEU A 165 0.66 13.87 -7.60
CA LEU A 165 1.64 12.80 -7.40
C LEU A 165 2.60 12.68 -8.59
N ASP A 166 2.24 13.20 -9.76
CA ASP A 166 3.13 13.23 -10.93
C ASP A 166 4.29 14.21 -10.73
N GLU A 167 4.04 15.36 -10.10
CA GLU A 167 5.03 16.41 -9.80
C GLU A 167 5.54 16.41 -8.34
N GLY A 168 5.05 15.48 -7.51
CA GLY A 168 5.40 15.39 -6.09
C GLY A 168 5.04 16.66 -5.29
N ARG A 169 3.80 17.15 -5.39
CA ARG A 169 3.32 18.36 -4.70
C ARG A 169 1.96 18.16 -4.04
N VAL A 170 1.83 18.64 -2.81
CA VAL A 170 0.55 18.66 -2.07
C VAL A 170 0.17 20.08 -1.73
N PHE A 171 -1.08 20.45 -2.00
CA PHE A 171 -1.64 21.77 -1.73
C PHE A 171 -2.79 21.61 -0.74
N PHE A 172 -2.83 22.52 0.24
CA PHE A 172 -3.88 22.58 1.24
C PHE A 172 -4.74 23.81 0.99
N SER A 173 -6.04 23.67 1.18
CA SER A 173 -7.01 24.76 1.20
C SER A 173 -7.84 24.69 2.47
N ARG A 174 -8.30 25.85 2.93
CA ARG A 174 -9.30 25.98 3.99
C ARG A 174 -10.50 26.70 3.41
N ASN A 175 -11.68 26.09 3.50
CA ASN A 175 -12.95 26.63 2.99
C ASN A 175 -12.85 27.11 1.52
N GLY A 176 -12.10 26.37 0.70
CA GLY A 176 -11.84 26.67 -0.73
C GLY A 176 -10.74 27.71 -1.02
N VAL A 177 -10.06 28.27 0.00
CA VAL A 177 -8.94 29.20 -0.17
C VAL A 177 -7.61 28.46 0.01
N TRP A 178 -6.73 28.52 -0.99
CA TRP A 178 -5.41 27.86 -0.96
C TRP A 178 -4.46 28.51 0.04
N LEU A 179 -3.95 27.70 0.97
CA LEU A 179 -2.95 28.09 1.96
C LEU A 179 -1.59 28.30 1.28
N ASN A 180 -0.67 28.96 1.98
CA ASN A 180 0.67 29.32 1.49
C ASN A 180 0.67 30.14 0.19
N ALA A 181 -0.45 30.73 -0.23
CA ALA A 181 -0.66 31.26 -1.59
C ALA A 181 -0.33 30.22 -2.68
N GLY A 182 -0.67 28.95 -2.43
CA GLY A 182 -0.48 27.85 -3.35
C GLY A 182 -1.39 27.95 -4.58
N ASP A 183 -0.89 27.49 -5.72
CA ASP A 183 -1.65 27.35 -6.96
C ASP A 183 -1.51 25.91 -7.48
N PRO A 184 -2.50 25.03 -7.26
CA PRO A 184 -2.47 23.64 -7.73
C PRO A 184 -2.50 23.52 -9.26
N LEU A 185 -3.04 24.52 -9.99
CA LEU A 185 -3.11 24.52 -11.44
C LEU A 185 -1.76 24.89 -12.08
N GLN A 186 -1.00 25.76 -11.43
CA GLN A 186 0.35 26.16 -11.87
C GLN A 186 1.48 25.37 -11.17
N GLY A 187 1.16 24.49 -10.22
CA GLY A 187 2.14 23.71 -9.46
C GLY A 187 2.97 24.52 -8.45
N THR A 188 2.58 25.76 -8.12
CA THR A 188 3.44 26.69 -7.38
C THR A 188 3.13 26.76 -5.89
N ARG A 189 4.18 26.80 -5.05
CA ARG A 189 4.11 26.95 -3.58
C ARG A 189 3.37 25.82 -2.83
N GLY A 190 3.15 24.68 -3.50
CA GLY A 190 2.74 23.42 -2.85
C GLY A 190 3.87 22.83 -2.00
N VAL A 191 3.49 22.00 -1.03
CA VAL A 191 4.40 21.24 -0.17
C VAL A 191 5.07 20.14 -1.02
N PRO A 192 6.42 20.06 -1.03
CA PRO A 192 7.11 18.98 -1.74
C PRO A 192 6.91 17.64 -1.00
N ILE A 193 6.62 16.60 -1.75
CA ILE A 193 6.65 15.19 -1.31
C ILE A 193 7.54 14.37 -2.24
N ILE A 194 8.06 13.25 -1.75
CA ILE A 194 8.90 12.34 -2.54
C ILE A 194 8.00 11.27 -3.15
N VAL A 195 7.63 11.46 -4.42
CA VAL A 195 7.02 10.38 -5.22
C VAL A 195 8.13 9.73 -6.03
N LEU A 196 8.43 8.47 -5.70
CA LEU A 196 9.39 7.64 -6.39
C LEU A 196 8.70 6.32 -6.77
N PRO A 197 8.97 5.77 -7.97
CA PRO A 197 8.52 4.42 -8.31
C PRO A 197 9.03 3.43 -7.26
N GLY A 198 8.11 2.69 -6.64
CA GLY A 198 8.46 1.68 -5.64
C GLY A 198 8.52 2.18 -4.19
N VAL A 199 8.11 3.40 -3.85
CA VAL A 199 8.23 3.95 -2.47
C VAL A 199 6.92 3.89 -1.63
N ASP A 200 5.87 3.32 -2.20
CA ASP A 200 4.51 3.10 -1.65
C ASP A 200 3.47 4.15 -2.07
N ALA A 201 2.22 3.73 -2.06
CA ALA A 201 1.07 4.54 -2.41
C ALA A 201 0.79 5.60 -1.35
N TYR A 202 0.28 6.72 -1.82
CA TYR A 202 -0.11 7.86 -1.00
C TYR A 202 -1.58 7.74 -0.61
N TYR A 203 -1.82 7.51 0.68
CA TYR A 203 -3.13 7.35 1.29
C TYR A 203 -3.61 8.68 1.90
N PRO A 204 -4.91 9.03 1.80
CA PRO A 204 -5.48 10.14 2.56
C PRO A 204 -5.33 9.87 4.05
N ALA A 205 -4.95 10.86 4.83
CA ALA A 205 -4.56 10.72 6.22
C ALA A 205 -5.31 11.70 7.12
N VAL A 206 -5.79 11.21 8.27
CA VAL A 206 -6.36 12.03 9.34
C VAL A 206 -5.79 11.61 10.68
N GLY A 207 -5.40 12.58 11.50
CA GLY A 207 -4.97 12.41 12.87
C GLY A 207 -6.02 12.98 13.81
N VAL A 208 -6.41 12.20 14.82
CA VAL A 208 -7.45 12.54 15.79
C VAL A 208 -6.94 12.34 17.21
N SER A 209 -7.48 13.11 18.15
CA SER A 209 -7.32 13.00 19.59
C SER A 209 -8.68 12.93 20.29
N GLU A 210 -8.72 12.57 21.57
CA GLU A 210 -9.95 12.44 22.37
C GLU A 210 -10.90 13.64 22.20
N GLY A 211 -12.14 13.38 21.73
CA GLY A 211 -13.16 14.39 21.46
C GLY A 211 -13.21 14.90 20.02
N ASP A 212 -12.23 14.58 19.18
CA ASP A 212 -12.23 14.94 17.76
C ASP A 212 -13.24 14.09 16.96
N THR A 213 -13.82 14.69 15.92
CA THR A 213 -14.58 13.99 14.88
C THR A 213 -14.30 14.63 13.53
N LEU A 214 -13.88 13.81 12.57
CA LEU A 214 -13.52 14.23 11.21
C LEU A 214 -14.24 13.37 10.17
N THR A 215 -14.74 13.98 9.11
CA THR A 215 -15.40 13.30 7.99
C THR A 215 -14.66 13.55 6.68
N ILE A 216 -14.24 12.48 5.99
CA ILE A 216 -13.57 12.57 4.69
C ILE A 216 -14.55 12.39 3.52
N ASN A 217 -14.39 13.22 2.50
CA ASN A 217 -15.09 13.12 1.23
C ASN A 217 -14.07 12.83 0.13
N LEU A 218 -14.21 11.67 -0.50
CA LEU A 218 -13.32 11.20 -1.58
C LEU A 218 -14.04 11.16 -2.94
N SER A 219 -15.37 11.23 -2.97
CA SER A 219 -16.19 10.73 -4.08
C SER A 219 -16.82 11.78 -5.01
N GLY A 220 -16.68 13.07 -4.74
CA GLY A 220 -16.95 14.14 -5.72
C GLY A 220 -18.05 15.14 -5.36
N ASP A 221 -18.88 14.86 -4.35
CA ASP A 221 -19.88 15.83 -3.83
C ASP A 221 -19.19 16.88 -2.93
N PHE A 222 -18.19 17.57 -3.48
CA PHE A 222 -17.34 18.51 -2.74
C PHE A 222 -18.06 19.83 -2.43
N VAL A 223 -17.77 20.40 -1.26
CA VAL A 223 -18.28 21.72 -0.84
C VAL A 223 -17.59 22.83 -1.65
N HIS A 224 -16.31 22.64 -1.97
CA HIS A 224 -15.50 23.57 -2.73
C HIS A 224 -15.15 23.02 -4.12
N ALA A 225 -14.87 23.93 -5.05
CA ALA A 225 -14.54 23.57 -6.42
C ALA A 225 -13.18 22.86 -6.49
N ILE A 226 -13.18 21.64 -7.01
CA ILE A 226 -11.96 20.90 -7.35
C ILE A 226 -11.09 21.70 -8.33
N PRO A 227 -9.75 21.75 -8.15
CA PRO A 227 -8.85 22.39 -9.11
C PRO A 227 -8.96 21.78 -10.51
N ALA A 228 -8.80 22.63 -11.54
CA ALA A 228 -8.79 22.17 -12.92
C ALA A 228 -7.60 21.19 -13.15
N GLY A 229 -7.90 20.04 -13.75
CA GLY A 229 -6.92 18.97 -13.99
C GLY A 229 -6.75 17.96 -12.85
N TYR A 230 -7.51 18.07 -11.76
CA TYR A 230 -7.56 17.09 -10.68
C TYR A 230 -8.85 16.28 -10.75
N ALA A 231 -8.81 15.03 -10.29
CA ALA A 231 -9.96 14.14 -10.15
C ALA A 231 -10.32 13.91 -8.66
N PRO A 232 -11.58 13.60 -8.32
CA PRO A 232 -11.92 13.10 -6.99
C PRO A 232 -11.05 11.90 -6.61
N PHE A 233 -10.57 11.82 -5.38
CA PHE A 233 -9.66 10.75 -4.95
C PHE A 233 -10.24 9.33 -5.13
N ALA A 234 -11.56 9.16 -5.14
CA ALA A 234 -12.24 7.90 -5.42
C ALA A 234 -12.51 7.61 -6.92
N ALA A 235 -12.16 8.53 -7.84
CA ALA A 235 -12.50 8.38 -9.24
C ALA A 235 -11.75 7.20 -9.89
N GLY A 236 -12.48 6.28 -10.52
CA GLY A 236 -11.90 5.11 -11.17
C GLY A 236 -11.53 3.95 -10.24
N LEU A 237 -11.81 4.03 -8.93
CA LEU A 237 -11.65 2.90 -8.03
C LEU A 237 -12.70 1.81 -8.31
N THR A 238 -12.30 0.54 -8.17
CA THR A 238 -13.19 -0.62 -8.28
C THR A 238 -13.11 -1.49 -7.03
N GLY A 239 -14.13 -2.32 -6.79
CA GLY A 239 -14.05 -3.38 -5.77
C GLY A 239 -13.33 -4.62 -6.33
N ASP A 240 -12.52 -5.28 -5.52
CA ASP A 240 -12.07 -6.66 -5.76
C ASP A 240 -13.16 -7.70 -5.40
N GLU A 241 -12.82 -8.99 -5.44
CA GLU A 241 -13.77 -10.08 -5.12
C GLU A 241 -14.24 -10.08 -3.65
N ASP A 242 -13.44 -9.50 -2.75
CA ASP A 242 -13.76 -9.33 -1.32
C ASP A 242 -14.40 -7.95 -1.01
N GLY A 243 -14.50 -7.07 -2.02
CA GLY A 243 -15.09 -5.74 -1.92
C GLY A 243 -14.13 -4.64 -1.43
N HIS A 244 -12.81 -4.90 -1.37
CA HIS A 244 -11.81 -3.87 -1.08
C HIS A 244 -11.57 -2.96 -2.29
N CYS A 245 -11.19 -1.72 -2.01
CA CYS A 245 -11.06 -0.71 -3.06
C CYS A 245 -9.66 -0.76 -3.65
N ILE A 246 -9.59 -1.10 -4.94
CA ILE A 246 -8.36 -1.11 -5.70
C ILE A 246 -8.35 0.06 -6.69
N ASP A 247 -7.19 0.71 -6.82
CA ASP A 247 -6.94 1.61 -7.93
C ASP A 247 -6.39 0.83 -9.12
N VAL A 248 -7.23 0.60 -10.13
CA VAL A 248 -6.83 -0.03 -11.39
C VAL A 248 -6.04 0.91 -12.30
N GLY A 249 -6.06 2.22 -12.00
CA GLY A 249 -5.19 3.23 -12.59
C GLY A 249 -5.37 3.51 -14.09
N ALA A 250 -4.62 4.50 -14.56
CA ALA A 250 -4.38 4.75 -15.98
C ALA A 250 -2.87 4.88 -16.21
N GLY A 251 -2.18 3.72 -16.29
CA GLY A 251 -0.76 3.66 -16.65
C GLY A 251 0.24 3.64 -15.49
N GLY A 252 -0.20 3.34 -14.25
CA GLY A 252 0.68 3.43 -13.09
C GLY A 252 0.18 2.75 -11.83
N MET A 253 -0.28 1.51 -11.88
CA MET A 253 0.17 0.50 -10.92
C MET A 253 0.30 -0.83 -11.67
N PRO A 254 1.18 -1.73 -11.20
CA PRO A 254 1.28 -3.08 -11.73
C PRO A 254 -0.07 -3.78 -11.72
N ALA A 255 -0.46 -4.32 -12.88
CA ALA A 255 -1.47 -5.37 -12.88
C ALA A 255 -0.97 -6.53 -12.02
N SER A 256 -1.81 -7.06 -11.14
CA SER A 256 -1.57 -8.39 -10.61
C SER A 256 -2.05 -9.44 -11.61
N PRO A 257 -1.24 -10.45 -11.95
CA PRO A 257 0.21 -10.50 -11.74
C PRO A 257 0.95 -9.78 -12.89
N ALA A 258 2.19 -9.39 -12.63
CA ALA A 258 3.22 -9.35 -13.67
C ALA A 258 3.20 -10.68 -14.48
N PRO A 259 3.86 -10.80 -15.65
CA PRO A 259 3.95 -12.08 -16.35
C PRO A 259 4.91 -13.03 -15.61
N VAL A 260 4.64 -13.33 -14.35
CA VAL A 260 5.43 -14.10 -13.39
C VAL A 260 4.48 -14.80 -12.41
N GLN A 261 4.47 -16.13 -12.42
CA GLN A 261 3.85 -16.93 -11.36
C GLN A 261 4.91 -17.27 -10.32
N ALA A 262 4.59 -17.20 -9.02
CA ALA A 262 5.56 -17.46 -7.96
C ALA A 262 5.03 -18.37 -6.85
N THR A 263 5.93 -19.14 -6.23
CA THR A 263 5.66 -19.91 -5.01
C THR A 263 6.38 -19.24 -3.84
N CYS A 264 5.65 -18.43 -3.08
CA CYS A 264 6.12 -17.81 -1.85
C CYS A 264 5.73 -18.64 -0.61
N SER A 265 6.37 -18.36 0.52
CA SER A 265 6.07 -18.89 1.84
C SER A 265 6.30 -17.82 2.92
N ALA A 266 5.85 -18.09 4.15
CA ALA A 266 5.55 -17.12 5.21
C ALA A 266 4.19 -16.40 5.02
N ALA A 267 3.81 -15.56 5.98
CA ALA A 267 2.44 -15.02 6.13
C ALA A 267 2.14 -13.77 5.28
N TYR A 268 3.00 -13.45 4.30
CA TYR A 268 2.89 -12.24 3.47
C TYR A 268 3.02 -12.56 2.00
N GLU A 269 2.36 -11.72 1.20
CA GLU A 269 1.88 -12.05 -0.13
C GLU A 269 2.92 -11.78 -1.22
N PHE A 270 2.75 -12.44 -2.37
CA PHE A 270 3.54 -12.18 -3.57
C PHE A 270 3.35 -10.72 -4.02
N THR A 271 4.43 -9.97 -4.17
CA THR A 271 4.41 -8.60 -4.69
C THR A 271 4.97 -8.56 -6.10
N SER A 272 4.53 -7.62 -6.95
CA SER A 272 5.04 -7.54 -8.32
C SER A 272 4.96 -6.14 -8.91
N TYR A 273 5.82 -5.88 -9.91
CA TYR A 273 5.71 -4.72 -10.79
C TYR A 273 5.58 -5.14 -12.26
N ALA A 274 4.86 -4.35 -13.06
CA ALA A 274 4.79 -4.49 -14.51
C ALA A 274 4.63 -3.10 -15.14
N ALA A 275 5.53 -2.74 -16.05
CA ALA A 275 5.42 -1.54 -16.89
C ALA A 275 4.54 -1.82 -18.12
N PRO A 276 3.98 -0.78 -18.77
CA PRO A 276 3.41 -0.90 -20.10
C PRO A 276 4.44 -1.49 -21.07
N GLN A 277 4.04 -2.49 -21.88
CA GLN A 277 4.97 -3.23 -22.73
C GLN A 277 5.69 -2.32 -23.74
N GLY A 278 7.02 -2.27 -23.63
CA GLY A 278 7.89 -1.54 -24.54
C GLY A 278 8.19 -2.31 -25.82
N SER A 279 8.87 -1.64 -26.76
CA SER A 279 9.48 -2.30 -27.93
C SER A 279 10.98 -2.39 -27.73
N GLY A 280 11.51 -3.57 -27.40
CA GLY A 280 12.94 -3.80 -27.19
C GLY A 280 13.22 -5.01 -26.31
N GLU A 281 14.43 -5.03 -25.74
CA GLU A 281 14.80 -5.97 -24.68
C GLU A 281 14.10 -5.61 -23.36
N GLU A 282 13.53 -6.61 -22.69
CA GLU A 282 12.78 -6.42 -21.44
C GLU A 282 13.66 -6.74 -20.20
N LEU A 283 13.63 -5.85 -19.20
CA LEU A 283 14.31 -6.02 -17.91
C LEU A 283 13.34 -6.56 -16.86
N HIS A 284 13.55 -7.80 -16.44
CA HIS A 284 12.76 -8.45 -15.40
C HIS A 284 13.60 -8.62 -14.12
N VAL A 285 13.02 -8.34 -12.97
CA VAL A 285 13.68 -8.44 -11.66
C VAL A 285 12.91 -9.44 -10.79
N VAL A 286 13.60 -10.47 -10.30
CA VAL A 286 13.07 -11.46 -9.36
C VAL A 286 13.83 -11.33 -8.05
N GLY A 287 13.12 -11.18 -6.94
CA GLY A 287 13.70 -10.86 -5.65
C GLY A 287 13.13 -11.62 -4.47
N ILE A 288 14.00 -12.01 -3.55
CA ILE A 288 13.64 -12.68 -2.29
C ILE A 288 14.39 -12.12 -1.10
N TYR A 289 13.81 -12.22 0.10
CA TYR A 289 14.60 -12.06 1.32
C TYR A 289 15.41 -13.35 1.54
N GLU A 290 14.75 -14.50 1.51
CA GLU A 290 15.37 -15.82 1.69
C GLU A 290 14.76 -16.93 0.80
N PRO A 291 15.46 -18.06 0.61
CA PRO A 291 14.84 -19.27 0.06
C PRO A 291 13.84 -19.87 1.06
N SER A 292 12.71 -20.40 0.59
CA SER A 292 11.71 -21.09 1.45
C SER A 292 12.25 -22.31 2.20
N THR A 293 13.40 -22.84 1.75
CA THR A 293 14.10 -23.97 2.36
C THR A 293 15.18 -23.55 3.36
N GLY A 294 15.34 -22.25 3.59
CA GLY A 294 16.35 -21.65 4.47
C GLY A 294 17.68 -21.34 3.77
N VAL A 295 18.68 -20.94 4.58
CA VAL A 295 20.00 -20.48 4.13
C VAL A 295 20.69 -21.49 3.21
N GLY A 296 21.14 -21.04 2.05
CA GLY A 296 21.76 -21.86 1.00
C GLY A 296 20.75 -22.64 0.14
N GLY A 297 19.45 -22.40 0.32
CA GLY A 297 18.37 -23.04 -0.42
C GLY A 297 18.38 -22.72 -1.91
N GLN A 298 17.73 -23.59 -2.69
CA GLN A 298 17.59 -23.43 -4.13
C GLN A 298 16.30 -22.65 -4.46
N VAL A 299 16.38 -21.77 -5.46
CA VAL A 299 15.22 -21.07 -6.05
C VAL A 299 15.23 -21.26 -7.55
N ASP A 300 14.17 -21.87 -8.09
CA ASP A 300 14.05 -22.15 -9.52
C ASP A 300 13.33 -21.00 -10.25
N VAL A 301 13.96 -20.45 -11.29
CA VAL A 301 13.39 -19.41 -12.16
C VAL A 301 13.23 -19.98 -13.57
N HIS A 302 11.99 -20.15 -14.01
CA HIS A 302 11.65 -20.58 -15.36
C HIS A 302 11.24 -19.38 -16.23
N ILE A 303 11.55 -19.43 -17.53
CA ILE A 303 11.23 -18.35 -18.47
C ILE A 303 10.57 -18.93 -19.71
N GLU A 304 9.27 -18.69 -19.86
CA GLU A 304 8.44 -18.99 -21.03
C GLU A 304 8.21 -17.76 -21.93
N ARG A 305 8.49 -16.57 -21.41
CA ARG A 305 8.28 -15.27 -22.05
C ARG A 305 9.05 -15.13 -23.38
N SER A 306 8.34 -14.82 -24.46
CA SER A 306 8.95 -14.59 -25.77
C SER A 306 9.44 -13.15 -25.92
N GLY A 307 10.71 -12.98 -26.27
CA GLY A 307 11.38 -11.70 -26.38
C GLY A 307 12.86 -11.81 -26.05
N ASP A 308 13.59 -10.74 -26.30
CA ASP A 308 14.95 -10.55 -25.78
C ASP A 308 14.83 -10.04 -24.34
N MET A 309 15.58 -10.64 -23.40
CA MET A 309 15.47 -10.31 -21.98
C MET A 309 16.82 -10.23 -21.26
N THR A 310 16.86 -9.33 -20.28
CA THR A 310 17.81 -9.34 -19.17
C THR A 310 17.06 -9.63 -17.86
N LEU A 311 17.61 -10.54 -17.05
CA LEU A 311 17.04 -10.93 -15.75
C LEU A 311 17.93 -10.45 -14.60
N ALA A 312 17.43 -9.63 -13.69
CA ALA A 312 18.08 -9.41 -12.40
C ALA A 312 17.52 -10.38 -11.35
N LEU A 313 18.42 -10.96 -10.57
CA LEU A 313 18.12 -11.85 -9.46
C LEU A 313 18.65 -11.23 -8.17
N THR A 314 17.83 -11.14 -7.13
CA THR A 314 18.27 -10.62 -5.83
C THR A 314 17.86 -11.49 -4.65
N ALA A 315 18.75 -11.56 -3.66
CA ALA A 315 18.54 -12.24 -2.40
C ALA A 315 19.24 -11.48 -1.25
N TYR A 316 18.64 -11.45 -0.06
CA TYR A 316 19.36 -11.03 1.14
C TYR A 316 20.19 -12.20 1.70
N VAL A 317 19.53 -13.34 1.93
CA VAL A 317 20.10 -14.59 2.45
C VAL A 317 20.72 -15.44 1.34
N ALA A 318 21.76 -16.22 1.67
CA ALA A 318 22.49 -17.06 0.73
C ALA A 318 21.56 -17.97 -0.07
N THR A 319 21.64 -17.89 -1.41
CA THR A 319 20.69 -18.51 -2.34
C THR A 319 21.39 -19.14 -3.53
N SER A 320 20.94 -20.32 -3.96
CA SER A 320 21.34 -20.94 -5.22
C SER A 320 20.22 -20.82 -6.25
N PHE A 321 20.29 -19.82 -7.12
CA PHE A 321 19.32 -19.68 -8.21
C PHE A 321 19.59 -20.70 -9.31
N ARG A 322 18.55 -21.35 -9.84
CA ARG A 322 18.62 -22.10 -11.10
C ARG A 322 17.73 -21.42 -12.13
N VAL A 323 18.31 -21.02 -13.26
CA VAL A 323 17.57 -20.37 -14.34
C VAL A 323 17.38 -21.34 -15.50
N THR A 324 16.15 -21.45 -15.99
CA THR A 324 15.78 -22.32 -17.12
C THR A 324 14.93 -21.55 -18.12
N VAL A 325 15.12 -21.83 -19.41
CA VAL A 325 14.51 -21.06 -20.51
C VAL A 325 13.80 -22.02 -21.45
N ALA A 326 12.53 -21.73 -21.77
CA ALA A 326 11.70 -22.51 -22.67
C ALA A 326 12.03 -22.22 -24.16
N PRO A 327 11.66 -23.11 -25.09
CA PRO A 327 11.87 -22.88 -26.51
C PRO A 327 11.12 -21.63 -27.01
N GLY A 328 11.85 -20.61 -27.46
CA GLY A 328 11.30 -19.35 -27.99
C GLY A 328 11.52 -18.13 -27.08
N ALA A 329 11.95 -18.33 -25.84
CA ALA A 329 12.44 -17.27 -24.96
C ALA A 329 13.94 -17.02 -25.22
N ASN A 330 14.40 -15.75 -25.18
CA ASN A 330 15.80 -15.38 -25.41
C ASN A 330 16.37 -14.57 -24.23
N LEU A 331 17.08 -15.23 -23.33
CA LEU A 331 17.76 -14.60 -22.20
C LEU A 331 19.20 -14.26 -22.57
N GLY A 332 19.54 -12.97 -22.65
CA GLY A 332 20.91 -12.51 -22.98
C GLY A 332 21.82 -12.40 -21.76
N ARG A 333 21.30 -11.86 -20.65
CA ARG A 333 22.07 -11.51 -19.45
C ARG A 333 21.32 -11.84 -18.17
N ILE A 334 22.08 -12.22 -17.14
CA ILE A 334 21.64 -12.27 -15.75
C ILE A 334 22.50 -11.30 -14.92
N VAL A 335 21.87 -10.52 -14.05
CA VAL A 335 22.52 -9.69 -13.04
C VAL A 335 22.17 -10.23 -11.66
N LEU A 336 23.12 -10.82 -10.94
CA LEU A 336 22.93 -11.25 -9.55
C LEU A 336 23.34 -10.12 -8.61
N SER A 337 22.42 -9.62 -7.78
CA SER A 337 22.71 -8.74 -6.63
C SER A 337 22.34 -9.44 -5.32
N SER A 338 23.31 -9.77 -4.47
CA SER A 338 23.05 -10.50 -3.22
C SER A 338 23.85 -9.92 -2.06
N TYR A 339 23.28 -9.92 -0.85
CA TYR A 339 24.03 -9.55 0.35
C TYR A 339 24.92 -10.73 0.77
N GLU A 340 24.32 -11.83 1.22
CA GLU A 340 25.03 -13.07 1.55
C GLU A 340 25.54 -13.81 0.28
N PRO A 341 26.44 -14.81 0.41
CA PRO A 341 27.00 -15.56 -0.71
C PRO A 341 25.97 -16.37 -1.52
N SER A 342 25.58 -15.85 -2.68
CA SER A 342 24.64 -16.49 -3.61
C SER A 342 25.28 -16.86 -4.96
N SER A 343 24.63 -17.75 -5.71
CA SER A 343 25.09 -18.26 -7.00
C SER A 343 23.94 -18.40 -8.01
N VAL A 344 24.29 -18.51 -9.30
CA VAL A 344 23.34 -18.78 -10.39
C VAL A 344 23.84 -19.94 -11.26
N ASP A 345 23.02 -20.97 -11.39
CA ASP A 345 23.11 -22.01 -12.42
C ASP A 345 22.37 -21.48 -13.67
N ALA A 346 23.13 -20.94 -14.62
CA ALA A 346 22.63 -20.20 -15.78
C ALA A 346 22.66 -21.05 -17.07
N PRO A 347 21.71 -20.85 -18.02
CA PRO A 347 21.73 -21.52 -19.31
C PRO A 347 23.00 -21.20 -20.12
N LEU A 348 23.40 -22.15 -20.99
CA LEU A 348 24.57 -21.98 -21.85
C LEU A 348 24.41 -20.78 -22.79
N GLY A 349 25.38 -19.87 -22.76
CA GLY A 349 25.42 -18.66 -23.59
C GLY A 349 24.93 -17.38 -22.89
N VAL A 350 24.28 -17.50 -21.73
CA VAL A 350 23.83 -16.36 -20.94
C VAL A 350 25.01 -15.71 -20.21
N THR A 351 25.13 -14.39 -20.29
CA THR A 351 26.19 -13.65 -19.57
C THR A 351 25.76 -13.37 -18.13
N VAL A 352 26.60 -13.68 -17.13
CA VAL A 352 26.27 -13.43 -15.71
C VAL A 352 27.17 -12.32 -15.14
N SER A 353 26.55 -11.22 -14.71
CA SER A 353 27.16 -10.16 -13.89
C SER A 353 26.85 -10.45 -12.42
N SER A 354 27.86 -10.47 -11.54
CA SER A 354 27.71 -10.90 -10.14
C SER A 354 28.19 -9.84 -9.16
N HIS A 355 27.29 -9.41 -8.29
CA HIS A 355 27.45 -8.35 -7.30
C HIS A 355 27.01 -8.93 -5.96
N VAL A 356 27.95 -9.56 -5.25
CA VAL A 356 27.66 -10.30 -4.01
C VAL A 356 28.45 -9.65 -2.88
N PHE A 357 27.77 -8.99 -1.95
CA PHE A 357 28.42 -8.13 -0.96
C PHE A 357 29.48 -8.88 -0.14
N GLU A 358 29.09 -9.99 0.50
CA GLU A 358 30.01 -10.79 1.31
C GLU A 358 31.01 -11.63 0.48
N GLY A 359 30.81 -11.73 -0.85
CA GLY A 359 31.66 -12.52 -1.75
C GLY A 359 32.72 -11.70 -2.51
N ASN A 360 32.33 -10.54 -3.06
CA ASN A 360 33.17 -9.70 -3.91
C ASN A 360 33.14 -8.20 -3.55
N GLY A 361 32.43 -7.81 -2.48
CA GLY A 361 32.40 -6.44 -1.98
C GLY A 361 31.59 -5.45 -2.83
N ARG A 362 30.82 -5.94 -3.81
CA ARG A 362 29.89 -5.14 -4.62
C ARG A 362 28.46 -5.58 -4.36
N TYR A 363 27.55 -4.62 -4.29
CA TYR A 363 26.12 -4.85 -4.08
C TYR A 363 25.37 -3.78 -4.86
N LEU A 364 24.32 -4.17 -5.59
CA LEU A 364 23.45 -3.21 -6.30
C LEU A 364 22.23 -2.83 -5.44
N GLY A 365 22.10 -3.38 -4.24
CA GLY A 365 20.89 -3.30 -3.43
C GLY A 365 20.18 -4.65 -3.35
N GLY A 366 19.13 -4.70 -2.54
CA GLY A 366 18.25 -5.85 -2.36
C GLY A 366 16.79 -5.42 -2.50
N GLY A 367 15.90 -6.37 -2.74
CA GLY A 367 14.48 -6.06 -2.87
C GLY A 367 13.65 -7.32 -3.01
N PHE A 368 12.68 -7.50 -2.13
CA PHE A 368 11.78 -8.67 -2.12
C PHE A 368 10.30 -8.29 -1.99
N GLU A 369 10.05 -6.99 -1.80
CA GLU A 369 8.76 -6.38 -1.61
C GLU A 369 8.65 -5.22 -2.59
N TRP A 370 7.53 -5.16 -3.32
CA TRP A 370 7.13 -4.00 -4.09
C TRP A 370 5.78 -3.50 -3.58
N PRO A 371 5.66 -2.21 -3.23
CA PRO A 371 6.71 -1.18 -3.22
C PRO A 371 7.60 -1.23 -1.95
N SER A 372 8.92 -1.01 -2.09
CA SER A 372 9.81 -0.66 -0.96
C SER A 372 10.99 0.22 -1.38
N SER A 373 11.56 0.99 -0.44
CA SER A 373 12.73 1.84 -0.69
C SER A 373 13.98 1.02 -1.08
N GLU A 374 14.18 -0.15 -0.46
CA GLU A 374 15.28 -1.06 -0.81
C GLU A 374 15.17 -1.51 -2.28
N THR A 375 13.97 -1.97 -2.67
CA THR A 375 13.71 -2.34 -4.07
C THR A 375 13.91 -1.15 -5.01
N SER A 376 13.54 0.07 -4.62
CA SER A 376 13.73 1.28 -5.43
C SER A 376 15.21 1.62 -5.68
N GLU A 377 16.07 1.44 -4.68
CA GLU A 377 17.52 1.57 -4.82
C GLU A 377 18.10 0.48 -5.74
N LEU A 378 17.67 -0.78 -5.55
CA LEU A 378 18.03 -1.90 -6.41
C LEU A 378 17.67 -1.65 -7.88
N ILE A 379 16.43 -1.23 -8.16
CA ILE A 379 15.99 -0.95 -9.53
C ILE A 379 16.88 0.12 -10.15
N SER A 380 17.13 1.21 -9.44
CA SER A 380 17.98 2.32 -9.94
C SER A 380 19.38 1.84 -10.34
N ALA A 381 20.00 1.00 -9.50
CA ALA A 381 21.33 0.46 -9.76
C ALA A 381 21.35 -0.62 -10.87
N VAL A 382 20.30 -1.42 -10.99
CA VAL A 382 20.15 -2.41 -12.07
C VAL A 382 19.89 -1.73 -13.41
N GLU A 383 19.07 -0.68 -13.46
CA GLU A 383 18.87 0.12 -14.67
C GLU A 383 20.19 0.80 -15.13
N GLU A 384 21.02 1.29 -14.19
CA GLU A 384 22.35 1.83 -14.52
C GLU A 384 23.33 0.74 -15.04
N GLU A 385 23.36 -0.43 -14.39
CA GLU A 385 24.25 -1.55 -14.79
C GLU A 385 23.81 -2.23 -16.10
N THR A 386 22.54 -2.11 -16.51
CA THR A 386 21.99 -2.75 -17.71
C THR A 386 21.71 -1.81 -18.88
N GLU A 387 21.63 -0.50 -18.64
CA GLU A 387 21.12 0.51 -19.59
C GLU A 387 19.66 0.27 -20.04
N LEU A 388 18.92 -0.61 -19.35
CA LEU A 388 17.51 -0.94 -19.61
C LEU A 388 16.58 -0.25 -18.61
N LYS A 389 15.28 -0.21 -18.92
CA LYS A 389 14.23 0.25 -18.01
C LYS A 389 13.38 -0.91 -17.50
N LEU A 390 13.01 -0.84 -16.22
CA LEU A 390 12.26 -1.89 -15.54
C LEU A 390 10.99 -2.26 -16.30
N SER A 391 10.94 -3.50 -16.78
CA SER A 391 9.77 -4.07 -17.44
C SER A 391 8.88 -4.82 -16.45
N SER A 392 9.46 -5.57 -15.51
CA SER A 392 8.69 -6.15 -14.38
C SER A 392 9.55 -6.40 -13.13
N PHE A 393 8.92 -6.40 -11.95
CA PHE A 393 9.47 -6.91 -10.69
C PHE A 393 8.61 -8.08 -10.18
N SER A 394 9.17 -8.96 -9.37
CA SER A 394 8.45 -10.05 -8.69
C SER A 394 9.16 -10.42 -7.39
N GLY A 395 8.44 -10.31 -6.28
CA GLY A 395 8.98 -10.39 -4.93
C GLY A 395 8.25 -11.40 -4.04
N CYS A 396 9.01 -12.22 -3.33
CA CYS A 396 8.52 -13.04 -2.20
C CYS A 396 9.40 -12.77 -0.99
N TYR A 397 8.87 -12.72 0.24
CA TYR A 397 9.73 -12.78 1.42
C TYR A 397 10.57 -14.08 1.42
N ALA A 398 9.92 -15.24 1.48
CA ALA A 398 10.58 -16.55 1.37
C ALA A 398 10.15 -17.28 0.09
N GLY A 399 10.94 -17.17 -0.99
CA GLY A 399 10.59 -17.70 -2.33
C GLY A 399 11.19 -19.08 -2.63
N SER A 400 10.56 -19.82 -3.56
CA SER A 400 11.08 -21.12 -4.04
C SER A 400 11.06 -21.30 -5.54
N GLN A 401 10.06 -20.73 -6.22
CA GLN A 401 9.89 -20.85 -7.66
C GLN A 401 9.30 -19.57 -8.24
N PHE A 402 9.79 -19.17 -9.42
CA PHE A 402 9.25 -18.11 -10.25
C PHE A 402 9.16 -18.60 -11.70
N THR A 403 8.10 -18.24 -12.44
CA THR A 403 7.91 -18.61 -13.85
C THR A 403 7.48 -17.39 -14.65
N LEU A 404 8.39 -16.82 -15.44
CA LEU A 404 8.13 -15.68 -16.33
C LEU A 404 7.29 -16.15 -17.54
N THR A 405 6.02 -15.78 -17.61
CA THR A 405 5.09 -16.16 -18.68
C THR A 405 5.07 -15.16 -19.84
N ASN A 406 4.28 -15.45 -20.88
CA ASN A 406 3.98 -14.49 -21.95
C ASN A 406 2.96 -13.45 -21.49
#